data_AF-A0A6P8MKH2-F1
#
_entry.id   AF-A0A6P8MKH2-F1
#
_cell.length_a   1.000
_cell.length_b   1.000
_cell.length_c   1.000
_cell.angle_alpha   90.00
_cell.angle_beta   90.00
_cell.angle_gamma   90.00
#
_symmetry.space_group_name_H-M   'P 1'
#
loop_
_entity.id
_entity.type
_entity.pdbx_description
1 polymer ?
#
loop_
_entity_poly.entity_id
_entity_poly.type
_entity_poly.pdbx_seq_one_letter_code
_entity_poly.pdbx_strand_id
1 'polypeptide(L)'
;MTPHFVALTPIRRRCLIILSIVLIPCAILNLLSPSELHEETVLQNSIAELQAKLEHLHAKYITSQEEINLLSHQLLQLIENNHILPDLQFLLNNTTSNVTNIKLPSIYNFLPHFLNDPTSLRPAFVQSKGRTGVSMVLGVPTVKREVQSYLMATLKNLLDRMNSVETADTLIIVLIAETDLEYVTYVAKQIEVQFPTEFEAGVIDVISPSASYYPDLSKLHDTLGDDHQRVVWRSKQNLDFAFLMSYAQTKGTFYVQLEDDILAKKNFITTMKSFALQKIATKENWFVLDFCQLGFIGKLFKCAELPWLIQFFLMFHNDKPVDWLLDHLVSTKVCSLDKDSKHCKMAKAELWVHYKPSLFQHIGTHSSLKGKVQKLKDKQFGKITLYYAHENPEATVETQIKPYKQYTLQKAYKGESFFWGLLPQPGDHLKFKFSHPIFIKRYLFRSGNPEHPSDRFYNTTVEVFTKISASMNRNSNDITEDGYVIIGKFDALGIAQGTVDPKLGKILILRLTVHSESENWAILSEIHIVEDHPS
;
A
#
# COMPACT_ATOMS: atom_id res chain seq x y z
N MET A 1 23.26 -55.92 -30.07
CA MET A 1 21.79 -55.84 -30.06
C MET A 1 21.38 -54.84 -31.13
N THR A 2 20.85 -55.34 -32.24
CA THR A 2 20.34 -54.56 -33.37
C THR A 2 18.99 -53.92 -33.01
N PRO A 3 18.68 -52.69 -33.48
CA PRO A 3 17.36 -52.11 -33.25
C PRO A 3 16.33 -52.77 -34.18
N HIS A 4 15.31 -53.39 -33.59
CA HIS A 4 14.14 -53.87 -34.32
C HIS A 4 13.35 -52.67 -34.85
N PHE A 5 13.49 -52.37 -36.14
CA PHE A 5 12.50 -51.57 -36.85
C PHE A 5 11.23 -52.41 -37.01
N VAL A 6 10.22 -52.13 -36.20
CA VAL A 6 8.89 -52.72 -36.35
C VAL A 6 8.28 -52.14 -37.63
N ALA A 7 8.28 -52.95 -38.70
CA ALA A 7 7.56 -52.62 -39.93
C ALA A 7 6.06 -52.61 -39.64
N LEU A 8 5.45 -51.42 -39.62
CA LEU A 8 4.01 -51.23 -39.47
C LEU A 8 3.29 -51.88 -40.66
N THR A 9 2.33 -52.77 -40.36
CA THR A 9 1.46 -53.36 -41.39
C THR A 9 0.71 -52.26 -42.16
N PRO A 10 0.41 -52.44 -43.46
CA PRO A 10 -0.17 -51.41 -44.31
C PRO A 10 -1.50 -50.85 -43.76
N ILE A 11 -2.25 -51.66 -43.02
CA ILE A 11 -3.49 -51.27 -42.34
C ILE A 11 -3.21 -50.32 -41.17
N ARG A 12 -2.24 -50.61 -40.31
CA ARG A 12 -1.85 -49.70 -39.21
C ARG A 12 -1.31 -48.37 -39.72
N ARG A 13 -0.57 -48.39 -40.84
CA ARG A 13 -0.06 -47.18 -41.49
C ARG A 13 -1.21 -46.32 -42.04
N ARG A 14 -2.23 -46.93 -42.64
CA ARG A 14 -3.45 -46.22 -43.09
C ARG A 14 -4.26 -45.66 -41.92
N CYS A 15 -4.44 -46.41 -40.83
CA CYS A 15 -5.13 -45.90 -39.65
C CYS A 15 -4.38 -44.72 -39.01
N LEU A 16 -3.05 -44.77 -38.91
CA LEU A 16 -2.25 -43.65 -38.40
C LEU A 16 -2.34 -42.42 -39.31
N ILE A 17 -2.36 -42.61 -40.63
CA ILE A 17 -2.53 -41.50 -41.59
C ILE A 17 -3.93 -40.88 -41.45
N ILE A 18 -4.99 -41.70 -41.35
CA ILE A 18 -6.36 -41.21 -41.14
C ILE A 18 -6.48 -40.48 -39.80
N LEU A 19 -5.90 -41.04 -38.73
CA LEU A 19 -5.88 -40.40 -37.41
C LEU A 19 -5.15 -39.06 -37.45
N SER A 20 -4.04 -38.99 -38.20
CA SER A 20 -3.28 -37.75 -38.39
C SER A 20 -4.07 -36.73 -39.21
N ILE A 21 -4.76 -37.16 -40.27
CA ILE A 21 -5.61 -36.30 -41.12
C ILE A 21 -6.82 -35.74 -40.35
N VAL A 22 -7.29 -36.41 -39.29
CA VAL A 22 -8.38 -35.90 -38.45
C VAL A 22 -7.85 -35.05 -37.30
N LEU A 23 -6.81 -35.52 -36.60
CA LEU A 23 -6.29 -34.85 -35.41
C LEU A 23 -5.51 -33.57 -35.75
N ILE A 24 -4.79 -33.53 -36.86
CA ILE A 24 -3.98 -32.36 -37.22
C ILE A 24 -4.88 -31.16 -37.57
N PRO A 25 -5.93 -31.28 -38.40
CA PRO A 25 -6.87 -30.17 -38.63
C PRO A 25 -7.64 -29.77 -37.38
N CYS A 26 -8.05 -30.71 -36.52
CA CYS A 26 -8.68 -30.37 -35.24
C CYS A 26 -7.74 -29.64 -34.28
N ALA A 27 -6.45 -30.02 -34.24
CA ALA A 27 -5.45 -29.32 -33.45
C ALA A 27 -5.15 -27.92 -34.02
N ILE A 28 -5.12 -27.79 -35.35
CA ILE A 28 -4.93 -26.51 -36.04
C ILE A 28 -6.15 -25.60 -35.84
N LEU A 29 -7.39 -26.11 -35.90
CA LEU A 29 -8.60 -25.35 -35.59
C LEU A 29 -8.61 -24.86 -34.14
N ASN A 30 -8.23 -25.72 -33.18
CA ASN A 30 -8.10 -25.30 -31.78
C ASN A 30 -6.97 -24.27 -31.57
N LEU A 31 -5.88 -24.32 -32.35
CA LEU A 31 -4.83 -23.29 -32.32
C LEU A 31 -5.24 -21.97 -32.98
N LEU A 32 -6.17 -22.01 -33.94
CA LEU A 32 -6.67 -20.85 -34.68
C LEU A 32 -7.87 -20.15 -34.01
N SER A 33 -8.41 -20.68 -32.91
CA SER A 33 -9.48 -20.08 -32.09
C SER A 33 -9.01 -19.45 -30.75
N PRO A 34 -7.92 -18.67 -30.65
CA PRO A 34 -7.53 -18.03 -29.40
C PRO A 34 -8.43 -16.85 -29.01
N SER A 35 -9.24 -16.31 -29.93
CA SER A 35 -10.13 -15.17 -29.68
C SER A 35 -11.33 -15.53 -28.79
N GLU A 36 -11.93 -16.71 -28.97
CA GLU A 36 -13.09 -17.14 -28.18
C GLU A 36 -12.73 -17.38 -26.71
N LEU A 37 -11.54 -17.92 -26.43
CA LEU A 37 -11.08 -18.14 -25.06
C LEU A 37 -10.83 -16.80 -24.33
N HIS A 38 -10.33 -15.78 -25.03
CA HIS A 38 -10.14 -14.46 -24.44
C HIS A 38 -11.47 -13.81 -24.11
N GLU A 39 -12.45 -13.83 -25.03
CA GLU A 39 -13.79 -13.31 -24.79
C GLU A 39 -14.50 -14.04 -23.64
N GLU A 40 -14.37 -15.36 -23.57
CA GLU A 40 -14.93 -16.16 -22.47
C GLU A 40 -14.30 -15.78 -21.13
N THR A 41 -12.97 -15.61 -21.06
CA THR A 41 -12.30 -15.17 -19.81
C THR A 41 -12.71 -13.76 -19.40
N VAL A 42 -12.90 -12.84 -20.36
CA VAL A 42 -13.40 -11.48 -20.08
C VAL A 42 -14.83 -11.52 -19.56
N LEU A 43 -15.69 -12.35 -20.15
CA LEU A 43 -17.06 -12.54 -19.71
C LEU A 43 -17.11 -13.17 -18.30
N GLN A 44 -16.30 -14.20 -18.03
CA GLN A 44 -16.20 -14.83 -16.72
C GLN A 44 -15.73 -13.84 -15.64
N ASN A 45 -14.71 -13.02 -15.95
CA ASN A 45 -14.25 -11.96 -15.03
C ASN A 45 -15.33 -10.91 -14.79
N SER A 46 -16.09 -10.54 -15.82
CA SER A 46 -17.21 -9.59 -15.70
C SER A 46 -18.33 -10.15 -14.82
N ILE A 47 -18.65 -11.45 -14.96
CA ILE A 47 -19.63 -12.13 -14.10
C ILE A 47 -19.12 -12.18 -12.65
N ALA A 48 -17.85 -12.51 -12.44
CA ALA A 48 -17.25 -12.52 -11.11
C ALA A 48 -17.26 -11.13 -10.45
N GLU A 49 -17.01 -10.08 -11.23
CA GLU A 49 -17.10 -8.70 -10.73
C GLU A 49 -18.53 -8.32 -10.35
N LEU A 50 -19.52 -8.70 -11.18
CA LEU A 50 -20.93 -8.49 -10.87
C LEU A 50 -21.35 -9.28 -9.61
N GLN A 51 -20.88 -10.52 -9.44
CA GLN A 51 -21.15 -11.31 -8.23
C GLN A 51 -20.58 -10.64 -6.97
N ALA A 52 -19.33 -10.18 -7.02
CA ALA A 52 -18.71 -9.49 -5.89
C ALA A 52 -19.43 -8.18 -5.54
N LYS A 53 -19.83 -7.41 -6.56
CA LYS A 53 -20.61 -6.18 -6.39
C LYS A 53 -22.01 -6.48 -5.83
N LEU A 54 -22.66 -7.54 -6.29
CA LEU A 54 -23.98 -7.96 -5.78
C LEU A 54 -23.89 -8.38 -4.31
N GLU A 55 -22.86 -9.15 -3.93
CA GLU A 55 -22.61 -9.55 -2.54
C GLU A 55 -22.40 -8.32 -1.64
N HIS A 56 -21.61 -7.36 -2.10
CA HIS A 56 -21.42 -6.08 -1.40
C HIS A 56 -22.71 -5.27 -1.26
N LEU A 57 -23.48 -5.13 -2.33
CA LEU A 57 -24.76 -4.41 -2.32
C LEU A 57 -25.79 -5.09 -1.42
N HIS A 58 -25.83 -6.43 -1.41
CA HIS A 58 -26.70 -7.19 -0.54
C HIS A 58 -26.31 -7.01 0.94
N ALA A 59 -25.01 -7.02 1.26
CA ALA A 59 -24.54 -6.72 2.61
C ALA A 59 -24.98 -5.32 3.06
N LYS A 60 -24.83 -4.32 2.18
CA LYS A 60 -25.30 -2.95 2.45
C LYS A 60 -26.81 -2.89 2.67
N TYR A 61 -27.58 -3.62 1.86
CA TYR A 61 -29.04 -3.71 2.00
C TYR A 61 -29.45 -4.32 3.35
N ILE A 62 -28.80 -5.40 3.78
CA ILE A 62 -29.05 -6.02 5.10
C ILE A 62 -28.79 -5.02 6.22
N THR A 63 -27.65 -4.32 6.20
CA THR A 63 -27.32 -3.30 7.22
C THR A 63 -28.37 -2.18 7.26
N SER A 64 -28.79 -1.66 6.10
CA SER A 64 -29.87 -0.65 6.06
C SER A 64 -31.20 -1.19 6.58
N GLN A 65 -31.52 -2.47 6.34
CA GLN A 65 -32.74 -3.09 6.84
C GLN A 65 -32.70 -3.28 8.38
N GLU A 66 -31.53 -3.60 8.94
CA GLU A 66 -31.30 -3.63 10.40
C GLU A 66 -31.50 -2.25 11.04
N GLU A 67 -30.95 -1.19 10.42
CA GLU A 67 -31.13 0.19 10.88
C GLU A 67 -32.60 0.62 10.84
N ILE A 68 -33.32 0.31 9.74
CA ILE A 68 -34.74 0.61 9.61
C ILE A 68 -35.55 -0.15 10.67
N ASN A 69 -35.27 -1.43 10.88
CA ASN A 69 -35.95 -2.22 11.90
C ASN A 69 -35.71 -1.64 13.30
N LEU A 70 -34.47 -1.27 13.63
CA LEU A 70 -34.13 -0.65 14.92
C LEU A 70 -34.83 0.69 15.11
N LEU A 71 -34.84 1.55 14.09
CA LEU A 71 -35.53 2.84 14.12
C LEU A 71 -37.04 2.67 14.21
N SER A 72 -37.61 1.68 13.52
CA SER A 72 -39.04 1.35 13.60
C SER A 72 -39.42 0.88 15.00
N HIS A 73 -38.60 0.05 15.65
CA HIS A 73 -38.82 -0.38 17.04
C HIS A 73 -38.71 0.79 18.02
N GLN A 74 -37.74 1.70 17.84
CA GLN A 74 -37.63 2.91 18.65
C GLN A 74 -38.84 3.82 18.47
N LEU A 75 -39.32 4.00 17.24
CA LEU A 75 -40.54 4.75 16.95
C LEU A 75 -41.77 4.10 17.60
N LEU A 76 -41.91 2.76 17.52
CA LEU A 76 -42.99 2.03 18.18
C LEU A 76 -42.98 2.24 19.70
N GLN A 77 -41.81 2.18 20.34
CA GLN A 77 -41.67 2.47 21.78
C GLN A 77 -41.99 3.93 22.14
N LEU A 78 -41.63 4.88 21.28
CA LEU A 78 -41.97 6.29 21.48
C LEU A 78 -43.47 6.56 21.28
N ILE A 79 -44.13 5.84 20.36
CA ILE A 79 -45.57 5.92 20.09
C ILE A 79 -46.39 5.26 21.20
N GLU A 80 -45.93 4.14 21.78
CA GLU A 80 -46.56 3.54 22.97
C GLU A 80 -46.53 4.49 24.19
N ASN A 81 -45.49 5.32 24.31
CA ASN A 81 -45.34 6.27 25.41
C ASN A 81 -46.09 7.60 25.20
N ASN A 82 -46.43 7.97 23.96
CA ASN A 82 -47.19 9.17 23.63
C ASN A 82 -48.43 8.80 22.81
N HIS A 83 -49.60 8.74 23.44
CA HIS A 83 -50.87 8.72 22.71
C HIS A 83 -50.93 9.95 21.78
N ILE A 84 -50.99 9.71 20.47
CA ILE A 84 -51.75 10.43 19.40
C ILE A 84 -50.96 10.46 18.08
N LEU A 85 -51.35 9.60 17.12
CA LEU A 85 -51.51 9.97 15.70
C LEU A 85 -52.44 8.93 15.01
N PRO A 86 -53.68 9.28 14.62
CA PRO A 86 -54.65 8.33 14.06
C PRO A 86 -54.21 7.69 12.74
N ASP A 87 -53.40 8.39 11.93
CA ASP A 87 -53.01 7.93 10.58
C ASP A 87 -51.97 6.80 10.58
N LEU A 88 -51.27 6.56 11.69
CA LEU A 88 -50.30 5.46 11.84
C LEU A 88 -50.92 4.16 12.38
N GLN A 89 -52.16 4.23 12.87
CA GLN A 89 -52.88 3.08 13.43
C GLN A 89 -53.23 2.02 12.37
N PHE A 90 -53.34 2.43 11.10
CA PHE A 90 -53.59 1.52 9.98
C PHE A 90 -52.40 0.61 9.66
N LEU A 91 -51.17 1.03 9.96
CA LEU A 91 -49.96 0.20 9.79
C LEU A 91 -49.74 -0.77 10.97
N LEU A 92 -50.33 -0.48 12.14
CA LEU A 92 -50.12 -1.23 13.39
C LEU A 92 -50.95 -2.52 13.51
N ASN A 93 -52.07 -2.64 12.80
CA ASN A 93 -52.99 -3.77 12.97
C ASN A 93 -52.53 -5.11 12.37
N ASN A 94 -51.35 -5.18 11.73
CA ASN A 94 -50.82 -6.42 11.14
C ASN A 94 -49.71 -7.11 11.96
N THR A 95 -49.29 -6.55 13.09
CA THR A 95 -48.19 -7.11 13.89
C THR A 95 -48.54 -7.21 15.37
N THR A 96 -49.62 -7.91 15.70
CA THR A 96 -49.82 -8.44 17.06
C THR A 96 -49.09 -9.77 17.19
N SER A 97 -47.79 -9.70 17.49
CA SER A 97 -47.02 -10.86 17.95
C SER A 97 -46.40 -10.49 19.28
N ASN A 98 -46.77 -11.20 20.35
CA ASN A 98 -46.05 -11.19 21.63
C ASN A 98 -44.57 -11.50 21.37
N VAL A 99 -43.70 -10.49 21.37
CA VAL A 99 -42.27 -10.66 21.18
C VAL A 99 -41.66 -11.06 22.52
N THR A 100 -41.32 -12.34 22.67
CA THR A 100 -40.32 -12.76 23.66
C THR A 100 -38.98 -12.13 23.25
N ASN A 101 -38.55 -11.11 24.00
CA ASN A 101 -37.35 -10.32 23.67
C ASN A 101 -36.07 -11.13 23.89
N ILE A 102 -35.63 -11.87 22.86
CA ILE A 102 -34.28 -12.42 22.80
C ILE A 102 -33.30 -11.25 22.59
N LYS A 103 -32.44 -10.98 23.58
CA LYS A 103 -31.37 -9.99 23.46
C LYS A 103 -30.10 -10.67 22.97
N LEU A 104 -29.70 -10.37 21.74
CA LEU A 104 -28.41 -10.79 21.22
C LEU A 104 -27.29 -9.92 21.85
N PRO A 105 -26.11 -10.49 22.15
CA PRO A 105 -24.96 -9.71 22.55
C PRO A 105 -24.61 -8.67 21.47
N SER A 106 -24.37 -7.44 21.91
CA SER A 106 -23.95 -6.33 21.06
C SER A 106 -22.48 -6.01 21.29
N ILE A 107 -21.90 -5.15 20.44
CA ILE A 107 -20.53 -4.66 20.65
C ILE A 107 -20.34 -4.01 22.03
N TYR A 108 -21.39 -3.39 22.56
CA TYR A 108 -21.40 -2.74 23.88
C TYR A 108 -21.26 -3.74 25.04
N ASN A 109 -21.50 -5.03 24.82
CA ASN A 109 -21.22 -6.05 25.83
C ASN A 109 -19.72 -6.32 25.98
N PHE A 110 -18.96 -6.18 24.89
CA PHE A 110 -17.51 -6.37 24.90
C PHE A 110 -16.76 -5.07 25.22
N LEU A 111 -17.30 -3.93 24.77
CA LEU A 111 -16.73 -2.58 24.94
C LEU A 111 -17.81 -1.62 25.45
N PRO A 112 -18.20 -1.72 26.74
CA PRO A 112 -19.31 -0.94 27.31
C PRO A 112 -19.01 0.56 27.37
N HIS A 113 -17.74 0.95 27.36
CA HIS A 113 -17.34 2.36 27.40
C HIS A 113 -17.79 3.15 26.17
N PHE A 114 -18.13 2.48 25.06
CA PHE A 114 -18.74 3.14 23.90
C PHE A 114 -20.09 3.79 24.21
N LEU A 115 -20.77 3.41 25.29
CA LEU A 115 -22.01 4.06 25.74
C LEU A 115 -21.76 5.34 26.55
N ASN A 116 -20.52 5.55 27.02
CA ASN A 116 -20.20 6.70 27.86
C ASN A 116 -20.16 8.02 27.07
N ASP A 117 -19.87 7.95 25.78
CA ASP A 117 -19.73 9.11 24.90
C ASP A 117 -20.38 8.84 23.53
N PRO A 118 -21.34 9.67 23.08
CA PRO A 118 -21.98 9.51 21.77
C PRO A 118 -21.01 9.66 20.58
N THR A 119 -19.81 10.20 20.80
CA THR A 119 -18.77 10.36 19.79
C THR A 119 -17.81 9.18 19.70
N SER A 120 -17.90 8.18 20.59
CA SER A 120 -16.96 7.03 20.62
C SER A 120 -16.85 6.28 19.30
N LEU A 121 -17.93 6.18 18.53
CA LEU A 121 -17.96 5.47 17.23
C LEU A 121 -17.86 6.41 16.03
N ARG A 122 -17.58 7.70 16.26
CA ARG A 122 -17.39 8.70 15.20
C ARG A 122 -15.90 9.07 15.16
N PRO A 123 -15.31 9.22 13.96
CA PRO A 123 -13.96 9.74 13.88
C PRO A 123 -13.93 11.17 14.43
N ALA A 124 -12.93 11.48 15.24
CA ALA A 124 -12.73 12.83 15.77
C ALA A 124 -12.18 13.79 14.69
N PHE A 125 -11.49 13.24 13.70
CA PHE A 125 -11.02 13.96 12.54
C PHE A 125 -11.36 13.16 11.27
N VAL A 126 -11.90 13.86 10.27
CA VAL A 126 -12.15 13.32 8.93
C VAL A 126 -11.79 14.38 7.89
N GLN A 127 -10.89 14.03 6.99
CA GLN A 127 -10.61 14.78 5.77
C GLN A 127 -10.85 13.84 4.59
N SER A 128 -11.97 14.02 3.91
CA SER A 128 -12.43 13.13 2.83
C SER A 128 -13.23 13.91 1.80
N LYS A 129 -13.18 13.48 0.53
CA LYS A 129 -14.07 13.97 -0.53
C LYS A 129 -15.32 13.08 -0.71
N GLY A 130 -15.55 12.13 0.20
CA GLY A 130 -16.75 11.29 0.21
C GLY A 130 -16.79 10.21 -0.87
N ARG A 131 -15.64 9.82 -1.43
CA ARG A 131 -15.56 8.82 -2.50
C ARG A 131 -16.01 7.44 -2.00
N THR A 132 -16.86 6.78 -2.78
CA THR A 132 -17.40 5.43 -2.50
C THR A 132 -17.60 4.66 -3.81
N GLY A 133 -17.87 3.36 -3.73
CA GLY A 133 -18.15 2.51 -4.88
C GLY A 133 -16.91 2.11 -5.70
N VAL A 134 -15.72 2.26 -5.12
CA VAL A 134 -14.47 1.80 -5.73
C VAL A 134 -14.36 0.27 -5.62
N SER A 135 -13.60 -0.37 -6.50
CA SER A 135 -13.37 -1.81 -6.37
C SER A 135 -12.41 -2.13 -5.23
N MET A 136 -11.41 -1.28 -4.99
CA MET A 136 -10.31 -1.55 -4.06
C MET A 136 -10.18 -0.45 -3.00
N VAL A 137 -10.17 -0.84 -1.73
CA VAL A 137 -9.93 0.04 -0.59
C VAL A 137 -8.65 -0.39 0.11
N LEU A 138 -7.67 0.52 0.23
CA LEU A 138 -6.40 0.27 0.92
C LEU A 138 -6.43 0.92 2.30
N GLY A 139 -6.32 0.14 3.36
CA GLY A 139 -6.20 0.65 4.73
C GLY A 139 -4.74 0.81 5.14
N VAL A 140 -4.31 2.04 5.45
CA VAL A 140 -2.94 2.36 5.88
C VAL A 140 -2.97 3.01 7.28
N PRO A 141 -2.79 2.25 8.36
CA PRO A 141 -2.69 2.78 9.71
C PRO A 141 -1.29 3.34 9.98
N THR A 142 -1.23 4.47 10.68
CA THR A 142 0.02 5.11 11.11
C THR A 142 -0.08 5.52 12.58
N VAL A 143 1.06 5.47 13.28
CA VAL A 143 1.20 5.88 14.68
C VAL A 143 2.44 6.75 14.83
N LYS A 144 2.42 7.64 15.82
CA LYS A 144 3.50 8.57 16.11
C LYS A 144 4.74 7.80 16.57
N ARG A 145 5.80 7.83 15.77
CA ARG A 145 7.12 7.28 16.10
C ARG A 145 8.07 8.40 16.53
N GLU A 146 8.98 8.10 17.46
CA GLU A 146 9.96 9.08 17.96
C GLU A 146 11.10 9.36 16.97
N VAL A 147 11.48 8.37 16.16
CA VAL A 147 12.69 8.43 15.32
C VAL A 147 12.39 8.91 13.91
N GLN A 148 11.49 8.24 13.19
CA GLN A 148 11.18 8.56 11.80
C GLN A 148 9.76 8.16 11.41
N SER A 149 9.18 8.90 10.47
CA SER A 149 7.89 8.60 9.86
C SER A 149 8.09 8.02 8.45
N TYR A 150 7.47 6.87 8.18
CA TYR A 150 7.53 6.20 6.87
C TYR A 150 6.33 6.50 5.97
N LEU A 151 5.25 7.06 6.54
CA LEU A 151 3.95 7.21 5.89
C LEU A 151 4.05 7.90 4.52
N MET A 152 4.75 9.03 4.46
CA MET A 152 4.86 9.81 3.22
C MET A 152 5.59 9.05 2.11
N ALA A 153 6.63 8.30 2.47
CA ALA A 153 7.35 7.46 1.52
C ALA A 153 6.48 6.31 1.02
N THR A 154 5.70 5.69 1.92
CA THR A 154 4.76 4.61 1.59
C THR A 154 3.63 5.10 0.69
N LEU A 155 2.97 6.21 1.03
CA LEU A 155 1.92 6.79 0.19
C LEU A 155 2.43 7.15 -1.20
N LYS A 156 3.59 7.81 -1.27
CA LYS A 156 4.24 8.10 -2.55
C LYS A 156 4.50 6.82 -3.33
N ASN A 157 5.03 5.79 -2.68
CA ASN A 157 5.31 4.52 -3.34
C ASN A 157 4.04 3.86 -3.88
N LEU A 158 2.94 3.83 -3.11
CA LEU A 158 1.67 3.27 -3.56
C LEU A 158 1.15 4.02 -4.79
N LEU A 159 1.14 5.36 -4.74
CA LEU A 159 0.68 6.22 -5.84
C LEU A 159 1.54 6.08 -7.10
N ASP A 160 2.88 6.17 -6.97
CA ASP A 160 3.83 6.04 -8.08
C ASP A 160 3.81 4.63 -8.73
N ARG A 161 3.25 3.63 -8.04
CA ARG A 161 3.14 2.24 -8.52
C ARG A 161 1.76 1.91 -9.08
N MET A 162 0.79 2.82 -8.96
CA MET A 162 -0.50 2.72 -9.62
C MET A 162 -0.50 3.47 -10.96
N ASN A 163 -1.24 2.95 -11.93
CA ASN A 163 -1.59 3.70 -13.13
C ASN A 163 -2.87 4.53 -12.93
N SER A 164 -3.25 5.35 -13.92
CA SER A 164 -4.42 6.24 -13.82
C SER A 164 -5.75 5.49 -13.65
N VAL A 165 -5.89 4.31 -14.28
CA VAL A 165 -7.08 3.46 -14.15
C VAL A 165 -7.18 2.87 -12.75
N GLU A 166 -6.06 2.37 -12.22
CA GLU A 166 -6.00 1.86 -10.84
C GLU A 166 -6.30 2.97 -9.82
N THR A 167 -5.76 4.17 -10.02
CA THR A 167 -6.01 5.32 -9.16
C THR A 167 -7.49 5.75 -9.18
N ALA A 168 -8.14 5.64 -10.34
CA ALA A 168 -9.57 5.90 -10.52
C ALA A 168 -10.50 4.81 -9.92
N ASP A 169 -9.98 3.62 -9.61
CA ASP A 169 -10.73 2.51 -9.02
C ASP A 169 -10.25 2.13 -7.60
N THR A 170 -9.47 3.02 -6.97
CA THR A 170 -8.89 2.81 -5.63
C THR A 170 -9.19 3.97 -4.68
N LEU A 171 -9.44 3.65 -3.42
CA LEU A 171 -9.46 4.58 -2.29
C LEU A 171 -8.40 4.17 -1.27
N ILE A 172 -7.54 5.10 -0.87
CA ILE A 172 -6.57 4.91 0.21
C ILE A 172 -7.13 5.59 1.46
N ILE A 173 -7.27 4.83 2.54
CA ILE A 173 -7.75 5.32 3.83
C ILE A 173 -6.59 5.30 4.81
N VAL A 174 -6.11 6.49 5.17
CA VAL A 174 -5.05 6.68 6.14
C VAL A 174 -5.67 6.87 7.51
N LEU A 175 -5.45 5.90 8.41
CA LEU A 175 -5.82 6.02 9.82
C LEU A 175 -4.64 6.57 10.59
N ILE A 176 -4.73 7.83 11.03
CA ILE A 176 -3.82 8.38 12.03
C ILE A 176 -4.32 7.88 13.39
N ALA A 177 -3.73 6.80 13.89
CA ALA A 177 -4.15 6.13 15.11
C ALA A 177 -3.64 6.85 16.37
N GLU A 178 -3.82 8.16 16.42
CA GLU A 178 -3.49 9.06 17.52
C GLU A 178 -4.74 9.85 17.92
N THR A 179 -4.80 10.24 19.19
CA THR A 179 -5.90 11.02 19.76
C THR A 179 -5.56 12.51 19.93
N ASP A 180 -4.28 12.86 19.79
CA ASP A 180 -3.79 14.24 19.80
C ASP A 180 -4.14 14.94 18.48
N LEU A 181 -5.17 15.79 18.51
CA LEU A 181 -5.69 16.49 17.34
C LEU A 181 -4.68 17.45 16.69
N GLU A 182 -3.74 18.02 17.45
CA GLU A 182 -2.71 18.90 16.88
C GLU A 182 -1.77 18.10 15.99
N TYR A 183 -1.30 16.95 16.49
CA TYR A 183 -0.48 16.03 15.70
C TYR A 183 -1.24 15.45 14.51
N VAL A 184 -2.51 15.05 14.69
CA VAL A 184 -3.36 14.54 13.61
C VAL A 184 -3.51 15.59 12.51
N THR A 185 -3.82 16.84 12.87
CA THR A 185 -3.98 17.94 11.90
C THR A 185 -2.66 18.23 11.18
N TYR A 186 -1.54 18.21 11.90
CA TYR A 186 -0.22 18.36 11.29
C TYR A 186 0.06 17.29 10.24
N VAL A 187 -0.12 16.01 10.57
CA VAL A 187 0.11 14.90 9.62
C VAL A 187 -0.85 14.98 8.44
N ALA A 188 -2.13 15.24 8.69
CA ALA A 188 -3.13 15.40 7.63
C ALA A 188 -2.74 16.54 6.67
N LYS A 189 -2.25 17.67 7.19
CA LYS A 189 -1.78 18.78 6.34
C LYS A 189 -0.53 18.43 5.54
N GLN A 190 0.39 17.65 6.10
CA GLN A 190 1.55 17.14 5.35
C GLN A 190 1.10 16.27 4.17
N ILE A 191 0.11 15.40 4.36
CA ILE A 191 -0.44 14.56 3.27
C ILE A 191 -1.05 15.47 2.19
N GLU A 192 -1.87 16.44 2.57
CA GLU A 192 -2.54 17.36 1.64
C GLU A 192 -1.53 18.19 0.82
N VAL A 193 -0.48 18.71 1.45
CA VAL A 193 0.56 19.51 0.78
C VAL A 193 1.40 18.66 -0.16
N GLN A 194 1.66 17.40 0.20
CA GLN A 194 2.52 16.51 -0.58
C GLN A 194 1.78 15.82 -1.74
N PHE A 195 0.47 15.60 -1.61
CA PHE A 195 -0.38 14.92 -2.60
C PHE A 195 -1.65 15.71 -2.94
N PRO A 196 -1.54 16.99 -3.38
CA PRO A 196 -2.70 17.86 -3.56
C PRO A 196 -3.63 17.35 -4.67
N THR A 197 -3.06 16.78 -5.74
CA THR A 197 -3.81 16.24 -6.88
C THR A 197 -4.66 15.04 -6.51
N GLU A 198 -4.09 14.11 -5.76
CA GLU A 198 -4.74 12.88 -5.31
C GLU A 198 -5.78 13.18 -4.24
N PHE A 199 -5.50 14.16 -3.38
CA PHE A 199 -6.43 14.62 -2.36
C PHE A 199 -7.66 15.29 -2.98
N GLU A 200 -7.48 16.17 -3.96
CA GLU A 200 -8.59 16.80 -4.69
C GLU A 200 -9.39 15.79 -5.52
N ALA A 201 -8.73 14.78 -6.10
CA ALA A 201 -9.39 13.67 -6.77
C ALA A 201 -10.12 12.70 -5.81
N GLY A 202 -10.00 12.90 -4.49
CA GLY A 202 -10.62 12.03 -3.49
C GLY A 202 -10.03 10.61 -3.45
N VAL A 203 -8.77 10.45 -3.84
CA VAL A 203 -8.05 9.15 -3.78
C VAL A 203 -7.63 8.82 -2.35
N ILE A 204 -7.43 9.83 -1.50
CA ILE A 204 -6.96 9.67 -0.12
C ILE A 204 -8.01 10.22 0.86
N ASP A 205 -8.46 9.37 1.77
CA ASP A 205 -9.20 9.75 2.97
C ASP A 205 -8.26 9.72 4.19
N VAL A 206 -8.33 10.74 5.04
CA VAL A 206 -7.57 10.79 6.31
C VAL A 206 -8.56 10.79 7.46
N ILE A 207 -8.41 9.84 8.38
CA ILE A 207 -9.27 9.70 9.56
C ILE A 207 -8.45 9.52 10.83
N SER A 208 -9.01 9.93 11.97
CA SER A 208 -8.48 9.62 13.31
C SER A 208 -9.62 9.30 14.29
N PRO A 209 -9.42 8.34 15.19
CA PRO A 209 -10.44 7.92 16.15
C PRO A 209 -10.55 8.92 17.31
N SER A 210 -11.75 9.03 17.89
CA SER A 210 -11.94 9.78 19.14
C SER A 210 -11.19 9.13 20.29
N ALA A 211 -10.75 9.92 21.28
CA ALA A 211 -10.17 9.39 22.51
C ALA A 211 -11.12 8.42 23.22
N SER A 212 -12.43 8.70 23.16
CA SER A 212 -13.50 7.89 23.74
C SER A 212 -13.74 6.56 23.00
N TYR A 213 -13.09 6.33 21.86
CA TYR A 213 -13.10 5.03 21.18
C TYR A 213 -12.28 3.99 21.96
N TYR A 214 -11.18 4.39 22.58
CA TYR A 214 -10.33 3.45 23.31
C TYR A 214 -10.88 3.21 24.72
N PRO A 215 -10.84 1.96 25.22
CA PRO A 215 -11.03 1.71 26.64
C PRO A 215 -9.85 2.29 27.43
N ASP A 216 -9.93 2.25 28.75
CA ASP A 216 -8.79 2.57 29.60
C ASP A 216 -7.68 1.52 29.42
N LEU A 217 -6.74 1.82 28.53
CA LEU A 217 -5.66 0.91 28.15
C LEU A 217 -4.77 0.53 29.34
N SER A 218 -4.70 1.36 30.38
CA SER A 218 -3.92 1.06 31.60
C SER A 218 -4.51 -0.07 32.45
N LYS A 219 -5.79 -0.40 32.22
CA LYS A 219 -6.51 -1.46 32.94
C LYS A 219 -6.62 -2.77 32.17
N LEU A 220 -5.89 -2.88 31.05
CA LEU A 220 -5.82 -4.14 30.30
C LEU A 220 -5.16 -5.24 31.14
N HIS A 221 -5.52 -6.48 30.84
CA HIS A 221 -5.02 -7.63 31.59
C HIS A 221 -3.82 -8.22 30.87
N ASP A 222 -2.73 -8.42 31.60
CA ASP A 222 -1.52 -8.97 31.01
C ASP A 222 -1.76 -10.44 30.59
N THR A 223 -1.56 -10.73 29.30
CA THR A 223 -1.64 -12.09 28.75
C THR A 223 -0.35 -12.49 28.04
N LEU A 224 -0.21 -13.79 27.76
CA LEU A 224 0.90 -14.37 26.99
C LEU A 224 2.29 -14.22 27.64
N GLY A 225 2.36 -13.76 28.89
CA GLY A 225 3.63 -13.45 29.57
C GLY A 225 4.31 -12.19 29.03
N ASP A 226 3.58 -11.37 28.28
CA ASP A 226 4.04 -10.08 27.78
C ASP A 226 4.09 -9.04 28.92
N ASP A 227 4.98 -8.06 28.81
CA ASP A 227 4.92 -6.87 29.65
C ASP A 227 3.68 -6.01 29.33
N HIS A 228 3.26 -5.20 30.30
CA HIS A 228 2.06 -4.38 30.14
C HIS A 228 2.13 -3.40 28.96
N GLN A 229 3.30 -2.84 28.64
CA GLN A 229 3.44 -1.92 27.50
C GLN A 229 3.18 -2.63 26.18
N ARG A 230 3.66 -3.87 26.06
CA ARG A 230 3.42 -4.72 24.90
C ARG A 230 1.96 -5.14 24.80
N VAL A 231 1.29 -5.43 25.92
CA VAL A 231 -0.15 -5.71 25.99
C VAL A 231 -0.94 -4.50 25.46
N VAL A 232 -0.67 -3.31 26.00
CA VAL A 232 -1.28 -2.05 25.54
C VAL A 232 -1.06 -1.85 24.04
N TRP A 233 0.17 -2.05 23.56
CA TRP A 233 0.52 -1.85 22.15
C TRP A 233 -0.27 -2.79 21.22
N ARG A 234 -0.30 -4.10 21.50
CA ARG A 234 -1.01 -5.07 20.64
C ARG A 234 -2.53 -4.91 20.73
N SER A 235 -3.04 -4.55 21.90
CA SER A 235 -4.48 -4.35 22.10
C SER A 235 -4.98 -3.09 21.43
N LYS A 236 -4.21 -2.00 21.49
CA LYS A 236 -4.50 -0.79 20.72
C LYS A 236 -4.49 -1.10 19.21
N GLN A 237 -3.51 -1.85 18.71
CA GLN A 237 -3.45 -2.22 17.29
C GLN A 237 -4.69 -2.99 16.81
N ASN A 238 -5.23 -3.91 17.63
CA ASN A 238 -6.49 -4.60 17.32
C ASN A 238 -7.65 -3.61 17.15
N LEU A 239 -7.76 -2.65 18.05
CA LEU A 239 -8.80 -1.62 18.03
C LEU A 239 -8.64 -0.67 16.82
N ASP A 240 -7.40 -0.30 16.50
CA ASP A 240 -7.04 0.54 15.35
C ASP A 240 -7.49 -0.12 14.04
N PHE A 241 -7.18 -1.41 13.86
CA PHE A 241 -7.55 -2.14 12.65
C PHE A 241 -9.06 -2.34 12.55
N ALA A 242 -9.72 -2.64 13.66
CA ALA A 242 -11.18 -2.73 13.69
C ALA A 242 -11.85 -1.39 13.32
N PHE A 243 -11.32 -0.26 13.78
CA PHE A 243 -11.82 1.07 13.44
C PHE A 243 -11.66 1.36 11.93
N LEU A 244 -10.46 1.11 11.40
CA LEU A 244 -10.15 1.31 9.99
C LEU A 244 -11.03 0.44 9.08
N MET A 245 -11.17 -0.85 9.39
CA MET A 245 -12.03 -1.77 8.65
C MET A 245 -13.51 -1.35 8.73
N SER A 246 -13.97 -0.87 9.88
CA SER A 246 -15.35 -0.37 10.04
C SER A 246 -15.63 0.82 9.14
N TYR A 247 -14.69 1.77 9.03
CA TYR A 247 -14.82 2.90 8.12
C TYR A 247 -14.75 2.47 6.64
N ALA A 248 -13.93 1.48 6.32
CA ALA A 248 -13.72 1.00 4.95
C ALA A 248 -14.86 0.13 4.39
N GLN A 249 -15.62 -0.55 5.26
CA GLN A 249 -16.63 -1.55 4.89
C GLN A 249 -17.62 -1.07 3.83
N THR A 250 -18.05 0.19 3.89
CA THR A 250 -19.07 0.75 3.00
C THR A 250 -18.49 1.45 1.76
N LYS A 251 -17.17 1.45 1.59
CA LYS A 251 -16.47 2.29 0.60
C LYS A 251 -16.18 1.56 -0.71
N GLY A 252 -16.07 0.24 -0.71
CA GLY A 252 -15.76 -0.52 -1.91
C GLY A 252 -16.00 -2.03 -1.81
N THR A 253 -15.63 -2.76 -2.85
CA THR A 253 -15.87 -4.22 -2.96
C THR A 253 -14.85 -5.05 -2.17
N PHE A 254 -13.57 -4.71 -2.29
CA PHE A 254 -12.47 -5.39 -1.63
C PHE A 254 -11.71 -4.43 -0.72
N TYR A 255 -11.25 -4.95 0.42
CA TYR A 255 -10.41 -4.24 1.38
C TYR A 255 -9.04 -4.90 1.47
N VAL A 256 -7.99 -4.09 1.50
CA VAL A 256 -6.61 -4.56 1.69
C VAL A 256 -6.01 -3.88 2.92
N GLN A 257 -5.60 -4.69 3.90
CA GLN A 257 -4.86 -4.19 5.06
C GLN A 257 -3.38 -4.00 4.69
N LEU A 258 -2.86 -2.80 4.90
CA LEU A 258 -1.46 -2.44 4.72
C LEU A 258 -0.87 -1.86 6.02
N GLU A 259 0.40 -1.48 5.98
CA GLU A 259 1.11 -0.75 7.03
C GLU A 259 1.74 0.51 6.42
N ASP A 260 2.20 1.45 7.25
CA ASP A 260 2.75 2.74 6.81
C ASP A 260 4.24 2.70 6.43
N ASP A 261 4.87 1.51 6.41
CA ASP A 261 6.29 1.28 6.14
C ASP A 261 6.52 0.14 5.13
N ILE A 262 5.85 0.22 3.98
CA ILE A 262 5.88 -0.80 2.94
C ILE A 262 6.28 -0.26 1.56
N LEU A 263 6.71 -1.18 0.70
CA LEU A 263 6.88 -0.97 -0.74
C LEU A 263 5.97 -1.89 -1.53
N ALA A 264 5.37 -1.37 -2.60
CA ALA A 264 4.55 -2.10 -3.54
C ALA A 264 5.25 -2.32 -4.90
N LYS A 265 4.86 -3.39 -5.59
CA LYS A 265 5.18 -3.62 -7.01
C LYS A 265 4.30 -2.75 -7.92
N LYS A 266 4.77 -2.51 -9.15
CA LYS A 266 4.00 -1.79 -10.17
C LYS A 266 2.72 -2.58 -10.51
N ASN A 267 1.62 -1.87 -10.73
CA ASN A 267 0.32 -2.43 -11.10
C ASN A 267 -0.21 -3.47 -10.11
N PHE A 268 0.09 -3.29 -8.82
CA PHE A 268 -0.30 -4.24 -7.78
C PHE A 268 -1.84 -4.32 -7.63
N ILE A 269 -2.56 -3.21 -7.84
CA ILE A 269 -4.03 -3.17 -7.78
C ILE A 269 -4.64 -4.09 -8.82
N THR A 270 -4.21 -3.97 -10.09
CA THR A 270 -4.69 -4.80 -11.20
C THR A 270 -4.38 -6.26 -10.94
N THR A 271 -3.19 -6.55 -10.40
CA THR A 271 -2.77 -7.92 -10.08
C THR A 271 -3.65 -8.52 -8.99
N MET A 272 -3.89 -7.79 -7.90
CA MET A 272 -4.75 -8.25 -6.79
C MET A 272 -6.20 -8.41 -7.23
N LYS A 273 -6.77 -7.43 -7.95
CA LYS A 273 -8.14 -7.46 -8.45
C LYS A 273 -8.35 -8.64 -9.40
N SER A 274 -7.48 -8.80 -10.39
CA SER A 274 -7.55 -9.92 -11.34
C SER A 274 -7.47 -11.27 -10.62
N PHE A 275 -6.59 -11.42 -9.63
CA PHE A 275 -6.47 -12.64 -8.86
C PHE A 275 -7.74 -12.93 -8.04
N ALA A 276 -8.31 -11.92 -7.38
CA ALA A 276 -9.55 -12.07 -6.62
C ALA A 276 -10.73 -12.46 -7.51
N LEU A 277 -10.89 -11.78 -8.65
CA LEU A 277 -11.94 -12.08 -9.62
C LEU A 277 -11.79 -13.46 -10.23
N GLN A 278 -10.57 -13.88 -10.56
CA GLN A 278 -10.29 -15.23 -11.05
C GLN A 278 -10.75 -16.28 -10.03
N LYS A 279 -10.46 -16.09 -8.74
CA LYS A 279 -10.85 -17.01 -7.67
C LYS A 279 -12.36 -17.09 -7.47
N ILE A 280 -13.05 -15.97 -7.64
CA ILE A 280 -14.52 -15.93 -7.63
C ILE A 280 -15.08 -16.66 -8.86
N ALA A 281 -14.51 -16.43 -10.05
CA ALA A 281 -14.93 -17.10 -11.29
C ALA A 281 -14.77 -18.62 -11.22
N THR A 282 -13.70 -19.11 -10.59
CA THR A 282 -13.47 -20.55 -10.36
C THR A 282 -14.28 -21.12 -9.19
N LYS A 283 -15.13 -20.30 -8.54
CA LYS A 283 -15.94 -20.66 -7.36
C LYS A 283 -15.12 -21.20 -6.19
N GLU A 284 -13.89 -20.71 -6.03
CA GLU A 284 -13.08 -21.02 -4.86
C GLU A 284 -13.59 -20.19 -3.67
N ASN A 285 -13.93 -20.85 -2.57
CA ASN A 285 -14.42 -20.20 -1.36
C ASN A 285 -13.24 -19.76 -0.48
N TRP A 286 -12.67 -18.60 -0.80
CA TRP A 286 -11.57 -17.98 -0.04
C TRP A 286 -12.10 -16.92 0.92
N PHE A 287 -11.38 -16.72 2.03
CA PHE A 287 -11.61 -15.63 3.01
C PHE A 287 -10.47 -14.62 3.01
N VAL A 288 -9.23 -15.07 2.77
CA VAL A 288 -8.04 -14.22 2.73
C VAL A 288 -7.26 -14.49 1.47
N LEU A 289 -7.00 -13.45 0.67
CA LEU A 289 -5.96 -13.50 -0.36
C LEU A 289 -4.73 -12.78 0.17
N ASP A 290 -3.62 -13.50 0.22
CA ASP A 290 -2.40 -13.04 0.88
C ASP A 290 -1.29 -12.73 -0.12
N PHE A 291 -0.91 -11.45 -0.16
CA PHE A 291 0.10 -10.91 -1.07
C PHE A 291 1.42 -10.56 -0.37
N CYS A 292 1.57 -10.87 0.92
CA CYS A 292 2.79 -10.68 1.69
C CYS A 292 2.83 -11.64 2.89
N GLN A 293 3.85 -12.48 3.00
CA GLN A 293 3.91 -13.49 4.06
C GLN A 293 4.20 -12.90 5.44
N LEU A 294 4.58 -11.62 5.51
CA LEU A 294 4.93 -10.95 6.76
C LEU A 294 3.70 -10.31 7.39
N GLY A 295 3.32 -10.81 8.57
CA GLY A 295 2.28 -10.24 9.43
C GLY A 295 0.95 -10.05 8.70
N PHE A 296 0.26 -8.97 9.01
CA PHE A 296 -1.04 -8.59 8.43
C PHE A 296 -0.91 -7.78 7.14
N ILE A 297 0.30 -7.54 6.63
CA ILE A 297 0.50 -6.74 5.44
C ILE A 297 -0.08 -7.46 4.21
N GLY A 298 -0.72 -6.72 3.31
CA GLY A 298 -1.13 -7.22 2.00
C GLY A 298 -2.20 -8.31 2.08
N LYS A 299 -3.05 -8.28 3.10
CA LYS A 299 -4.18 -9.20 3.25
C LYS A 299 -5.42 -8.57 2.63
N LEU A 300 -5.96 -9.22 1.60
CA LEU A 300 -7.16 -8.80 0.89
C LEU A 300 -8.37 -9.61 1.38
N PHE A 301 -9.44 -8.89 1.66
CA PHE A 301 -10.74 -9.41 2.11
C PHE A 301 -11.86 -8.83 1.25
N LYS A 302 -12.99 -9.52 1.19
CA LYS A 302 -14.22 -8.90 0.68
C LYS A 302 -14.76 -7.94 1.74
N CYS A 303 -15.20 -6.75 1.34
CA CYS A 303 -15.79 -5.80 2.29
C CYS A 303 -17.03 -6.36 2.99
N ALA A 304 -17.80 -7.24 2.31
CA ALA A 304 -18.95 -7.95 2.88
C ALA A 304 -18.58 -8.87 4.07
N GLU A 305 -17.32 -9.32 4.15
CA GLU A 305 -16.83 -10.22 5.20
C GLU A 305 -16.16 -9.48 6.37
N LEU A 306 -15.87 -8.18 6.22
CA LEU A 306 -15.22 -7.38 7.27
C LEU A 306 -15.95 -7.40 8.62
N PRO A 307 -17.31 -7.43 8.72
CA PRO A 307 -17.99 -7.53 10.01
C PRO A 307 -17.50 -8.69 10.89
N TRP A 308 -17.15 -9.83 10.29
CA TRP A 308 -16.61 -10.98 11.02
C TRP A 308 -15.25 -10.67 11.66
N LEU A 309 -14.38 -9.99 10.92
CA LEU A 309 -13.05 -9.58 11.40
C LEU A 309 -13.18 -8.52 12.48
N ILE A 310 -13.97 -7.48 12.22
CA ILE A 310 -14.19 -6.36 13.15
C ILE A 310 -14.69 -6.89 14.49
N GLN A 311 -15.76 -7.70 14.48
CA GLN A 311 -16.32 -8.24 15.72
C GLN A 311 -15.33 -9.15 16.46
N PHE A 312 -14.59 -10.00 15.74
CA PHE A 312 -13.61 -10.89 16.35
C PHE A 312 -12.43 -10.12 16.97
N PHE A 313 -11.95 -9.07 16.30
CA PHE A 313 -10.87 -8.23 16.82
C PHE A 313 -11.30 -7.41 18.03
N LEU A 314 -12.51 -6.88 18.03
CA LEU A 314 -13.05 -6.14 19.18
C LEU A 314 -13.28 -7.07 20.38
N MET A 315 -13.80 -8.28 20.14
CA MET A 315 -14.05 -9.28 21.19
C MET A 315 -12.75 -9.72 21.89
N PHE A 316 -11.68 -9.97 21.13
CA PHE A 316 -10.42 -10.51 21.66
C PHE A 316 -9.27 -9.50 21.67
N HIS A 317 -9.60 -8.19 21.67
CA HIS A 317 -8.59 -7.12 21.55
C HIS A 317 -7.51 -7.19 22.65
N ASN A 318 -7.89 -7.61 23.87
CA ASN A 318 -6.99 -7.70 25.01
C ASN A 318 -6.17 -9.00 25.03
N ASP A 319 -6.64 -10.06 24.38
CA ASP A 319 -6.10 -11.41 24.61
C ASP A 319 -4.91 -11.77 23.72
N LYS A 320 -4.91 -11.35 22.45
CA LYS A 320 -3.90 -11.76 21.45
C LYS A 320 -3.60 -10.67 20.42
N PRO A 321 -2.41 -10.66 19.79
CA PRO A 321 -2.12 -9.73 18.70
C PRO A 321 -2.93 -10.05 17.43
N VAL A 322 -3.12 -9.04 16.58
CA VAL A 322 -4.02 -9.08 15.43
C VAL A 322 -3.72 -10.19 14.41
N ASP A 323 -2.44 -10.45 14.16
CA ASP A 323 -1.98 -11.55 13.27
C ASP A 323 -2.46 -12.91 13.76
N TRP A 324 -2.42 -13.13 15.07
CA TRP A 324 -2.85 -14.37 15.69
C TRP A 324 -4.36 -14.47 15.72
N LEU A 325 -5.06 -13.35 15.90
CA LEU A 325 -6.52 -13.34 15.83
C LEU A 325 -7.01 -13.71 14.43
N LEU A 326 -6.36 -13.23 13.36
CA LEU A 326 -6.68 -13.66 12.00
C LEU A 326 -6.45 -15.16 11.81
N ASP A 327 -5.28 -15.66 12.23
CA ASP A 327 -4.96 -17.09 12.14
C ASP A 327 -5.95 -17.96 12.91
N HIS A 328 -6.34 -17.55 14.12
CA HIS A 328 -7.34 -18.24 14.91
C HIS A 328 -8.73 -18.17 14.29
N LEU A 329 -9.16 -17.03 13.75
CA LEU A 329 -10.46 -16.91 13.08
C LEU A 329 -10.58 -17.90 11.90
N VAL A 330 -9.53 -17.98 11.08
CA VAL A 330 -9.47 -18.94 9.96
C VAL A 330 -9.44 -20.38 10.50
N SER A 331 -8.62 -20.65 11.52
CA SER A 331 -8.54 -21.98 12.12
C SER A 331 -9.87 -22.44 12.72
N THR A 332 -10.58 -21.57 13.43
CA THR A 332 -11.91 -21.84 14.02
C THR A 332 -12.96 -22.13 12.94
N LYS A 333 -12.83 -21.56 11.74
CA LYS A 333 -13.75 -21.80 10.63
C LYS A 333 -13.59 -23.19 9.99
N VAL A 334 -12.38 -23.74 9.95
CA VAL A 334 -12.08 -24.92 9.08
C VAL A 334 -11.38 -26.09 9.78
N CYS A 335 -10.72 -25.88 10.91
CA CYS A 335 -9.97 -26.92 11.58
C CYS A 335 -10.87 -27.70 12.56
N SER A 336 -11.10 -28.98 12.25
CA SER A 336 -11.75 -29.93 13.16
C SER A 336 -10.75 -30.42 14.21
N LEU A 337 -11.19 -30.49 15.47
CA LEU A 337 -10.41 -31.02 16.58
C LEU A 337 -10.13 -32.53 16.46
N ASP A 338 -10.95 -33.25 15.68
CA ASP A 338 -10.82 -34.70 15.47
C ASP A 338 -9.76 -35.06 14.42
N LYS A 339 -9.19 -34.05 13.74
CA LYS A 339 -8.21 -34.23 12.67
C LYS A 339 -6.83 -33.76 13.08
N ASP A 340 -5.82 -34.31 12.42
CA ASP A 340 -4.43 -33.94 12.67
C ASP A 340 -4.09 -32.53 12.17
N SER A 341 -2.92 -32.03 12.60
CA SER A 341 -2.44 -30.71 12.19
C SER A 341 -2.23 -30.56 10.69
N LYS A 342 -2.02 -31.66 9.95
CA LYS A 342 -1.82 -31.64 8.49
C LYS A 342 -3.13 -31.34 7.78
N HIS A 343 -4.24 -31.97 8.19
CA HIS A 343 -5.56 -31.67 7.65
C HIS A 343 -5.96 -30.23 7.93
N CYS A 344 -5.73 -29.72 9.15
CA CYS A 344 -5.98 -28.31 9.46
C CYS A 344 -5.18 -27.37 8.56
N LYS A 345 -3.89 -27.66 8.32
CA LYS A 345 -3.07 -26.85 7.39
C LYS A 345 -3.61 -26.86 5.96
N MET A 346 -4.07 -28.00 5.46
CA MET A 346 -4.66 -28.10 4.11
C MET A 346 -5.98 -27.30 4.02
N ALA A 347 -6.88 -27.47 4.99
CA ALA A 347 -8.14 -26.75 5.04
C ALA A 347 -7.94 -25.22 5.17
N LYS A 348 -6.95 -24.80 5.98
CA LYS A 348 -6.56 -23.38 6.06
C LYS A 348 -6.05 -22.85 4.73
N ALA A 349 -5.27 -23.63 3.98
CA ALA A 349 -4.72 -23.20 2.69
C ALA A 349 -5.77 -23.04 1.58
N GLU A 350 -6.94 -23.68 1.71
CA GLU A 350 -8.09 -23.46 0.82
C GLU A 350 -8.76 -22.11 1.09
N LEU A 351 -8.86 -21.72 2.37
CA LEU A 351 -9.51 -20.49 2.79
C LEU A 351 -8.56 -19.27 2.80
N TRP A 352 -7.27 -19.48 3.05
CA TRP A 352 -6.19 -18.50 3.05
C TRP A 352 -5.24 -18.78 1.89
N VAL A 353 -5.52 -18.14 0.76
CA VAL A 353 -4.83 -18.40 -0.50
C VAL A 353 -3.65 -17.44 -0.66
N HIS A 354 -2.45 -17.97 -0.77
CA HIS A 354 -1.24 -17.17 -0.97
C HIS A 354 -0.97 -16.90 -2.45
N TYR A 355 -0.80 -15.64 -2.81
CA TYR A 355 -0.32 -15.21 -4.11
C TYR A 355 1.21 -15.26 -4.18
N LYS A 356 1.76 -15.66 -5.33
CA LYS A 356 3.20 -15.70 -5.58
C LYS A 356 3.53 -15.05 -6.91
N PRO A 357 4.51 -14.13 -6.99
CA PRO A 357 5.37 -13.63 -5.90
C PRO A 357 4.70 -12.55 -5.03
N SER A 358 5.21 -12.30 -3.81
CA SER A 358 4.69 -11.24 -2.94
C SER A 358 4.70 -9.88 -3.63
N LEU A 359 3.65 -9.09 -3.41
CA LEU A 359 3.49 -7.75 -4.00
C LEU A 359 3.95 -6.63 -3.08
N PHE A 360 4.15 -6.92 -1.80
CA PHE A 360 4.57 -5.95 -0.79
C PHE A 360 5.82 -6.38 -0.04
N GLN A 361 6.57 -5.39 0.44
CA GLN A 361 7.78 -5.58 1.24
C GLN A 361 7.80 -4.57 2.37
N HIS A 362 7.88 -5.05 3.61
CA HIS A 362 8.10 -4.22 4.78
C HIS A 362 9.53 -3.63 4.78
N ILE A 363 9.65 -2.33 5.01
CA ILE A 363 10.92 -1.59 5.04
C ILE A 363 11.18 -0.88 6.38
N GLY A 364 10.19 -0.84 7.26
CA GLY A 364 10.34 -0.23 8.59
C GLY A 364 11.44 -0.91 9.40
N THR A 365 12.46 -0.15 9.80
CA THR A 365 13.53 -0.65 10.68
C THR A 365 13.20 -0.45 12.15
N HIS A 366 12.53 0.67 12.47
CA HIS A 366 12.04 1.01 13.80
C HIS A 366 10.55 0.70 13.91
N SER A 367 10.22 -0.25 14.79
CA SER A 367 8.85 -0.61 15.11
C SER A 367 8.14 0.55 15.84
N SER A 368 6.81 0.57 15.76
CA SER A 368 5.98 1.40 16.62
C SER A 368 6.02 0.99 18.09
N LEU A 369 6.44 -0.24 18.41
CA LEU A 369 6.78 -0.64 19.77
C LEU A 369 8.16 -0.08 20.13
N LYS A 370 8.22 0.79 21.14
CA LYS A 370 9.46 1.49 21.54
C LYS A 370 10.60 0.50 21.80
N GLY A 371 11.76 0.78 21.23
CA GLY A 371 12.97 -0.03 21.37
C GLY A 371 13.05 -1.28 20.49
N LYS A 372 11.98 -1.66 19.76
CA LYS A 372 12.00 -2.84 18.88
C LYS A 372 12.49 -2.49 17.47
N VAL A 373 13.59 -3.09 17.06
CA VAL A 373 14.13 -2.99 15.69
C VAL A 373 13.64 -4.18 14.87
N GLN A 374 12.95 -3.91 13.76
CA GLN A 374 12.45 -4.92 12.84
C GLN A 374 13.37 -5.01 11.62
N LYS A 375 13.86 -6.23 11.31
CA LYS A 375 14.75 -6.47 10.16
C LYS A 375 14.22 -7.55 9.22
N LEU A 376 13.00 -8.02 9.45
CA LEU A 376 12.39 -9.07 8.63
C LEU A 376 12.08 -8.51 7.23
N LYS A 377 12.47 -9.29 6.21
CA LYS A 377 12.14 -9.04 4.81
C LYS A 377 11.42 -10.25 4.22
N ASP A 378 10.51 -10.03 3.28
CA ASP A 378 9.74 -11.12 2.67
C ASP A 378 10.64 -11.79 1.62
N LYS A 379 10.87 -13.10 1.78
CA LYS A 379 11.74 -13.87 0.90
C LYS A 379 11.19 -13.97 -0.54
N GLN A 380 9.89 -13.79 -0.73
CA GLN A 380 9.18 -13.95 -2.00
C GLN A 380 8.94 -12.63 -2.75
N PHE A 381 9.29 -11.47 -2.16
CA PHE A 381 9.16 -10.19 -2.85
C PHE A 381 10.15 -10.03 -4.01
N GLY A 382 11.35 -10.62 -3.88
CA GLY A 382 12.45 -10.49 -4.83
C GLY A 382 13.48 -9.43 -4.42
N LYS A 383 14.38 -9.06 -5.32
CA LYS A 383 15.40 -8.03 -5.04
C LYS A 383 14.77 -6.63 -5.14
N ILE A 384 14.90 -5.83 -4.07
CA ILE A 384 14.53 -4.42 -4.08
C ILE A 384 15.53 -3.66 -4.94
N THR A 385 15.04 -2.88 -5.90
CA THR A 385 15.89 -1.98 -6.69
C THR A 385 16.31 -0.80 -5.82
N LEU A 386 17.57 -0.80 -5.39
CA LEU A 386 18.13 0.27 -4.54
C LEU A 386 18.64 1.47 -5.33
N TYR A 387 18.87 1.29 -6.64
CA TYR A 387 19.42 2.30 -7.52
C TYR A 387 19.02 2.05 -8.97
N TYR A 388 19.03 3.10 -9.79
CA TYR A 388 18.77 3.04 -11.23
C TYR A 388 20.05 3.38 -11.99
N ALA A 389 20.52 2.42 -12.78
CA ALA A 389 21.70 2.57 -13.62
C ALA A 389 21.34 3.31 -14.91
N HIS A 390 22.20 4.25 -15.31
CA HIS A 390 22.11 4.98 -16.58
C HIS A 390 23.50 5.09 -17.19
N GLU A 391 23.57 5.20 -18.52
CA GLU A 391 24.80 5.52 -19.24
C GLU A 391 25.02 7.03 -19.20
N ASN A 392 25.84 7.46 -18.25
CA ASN A 392 26.21 8.87 -18.10
C ASN A 392 27.43 9.23 -18.99
N PRO A 393 27.57 10.50 -19.40
CA PRO A 393 28.76 10.98 -20.11
C PRO A 393 30.06 10.71 -19.34
N GLU A 394 31.19 10.60 -20.03
CA GLU A 394 32.46 10.35 -19.34
C GLU A 394 32.86 11.53 -18.44
N ALA A 395 32.99 11.26 -17.13
CA ALA A 395 33.38 12.25 -16.13
C ALA A 395 34.22 11.65 -15.00
N THR A 396 35.16 12.45 -14.50
CA THR A 396 35.83 12.20 -13.22
C THR A 396 34.95 12.74 -12.10
N VAL A 397 34.62 11.90 -11.11
CA VAL A 397 33.78 12.32 -9.98
C VAL A 397 34.58 12.46 -8.70
N GLU A 398 34.31 13.52 -7.96
CA GLU A 398 35.00 13.87 -6.72
C GLU A 398 33.98 14.29 -5.66
N THR A 399 34.23 13.95 -4.40
CA THR A 399 33.39 14.43 -3.29
C THR A 399 34.20 14.52 -2.00
N GLN A 400 33.83 15.48 -1.16
CA GLN A 400 34.31 15.61 0.22
C GLN A 400 33.58 14.67 1.19
N ILE A 401 32.40 14.16 0.81
CA ILE A 401 31.59 13.30 1.66
C ILE A 401 32.17 11.89 1.67
N LYS A 402 32.52 11.39 2.85
CA LYS A 402 33.10 10.05 3.00
C LYS A 402 32.07 8.98 2.64
N PRO A 403 32.35 8.06 1.72
CA PRO A 403 31.43 6.98 1.38
C PRO A 403 31.38 5.92 2.48
N TYR A 404 30.18 5.38 2.73
CA TYR A 404 29.98 4.23 3.59
C TYR A 404 30.33 2.95 2.83
N LYS A 405 31.34 2.22 3.33
CA LYS A 405 31.81 0.95 2.77
C LYS A 405 32.09 1.07 1.26
N GLN A 406 31.48 0.20 0.43
CA GLN A 406 31.70 0.13 -1.00
C GLN A 406 30.82 1.08 -1.84
N TYR A 407 29.95 1.90 -1.23
CA TYR A 407 28.95 2.73 -1.92
C TYR A 407 29.52 4.10 -2.31
N THR A 408 30.42 4.11 -3.29
CA THR A 408 31.16 5.30 -3.72
C THR A 408 30.45 6.08 -4.83
N LEU A 409 30.74 7.38 -4.94
CA LEU A 409 30.15 8.25 -5.96
C LEU A 409 30.49 7.77 -7.39
N GLN A 410 31.70 7.26 -7.58
CA GLN A 410 32.14 6.70 -8.87
C GLN A 410 31.28 5.53 -9.32
N LYS A 411 30.90 4.63 -8.40
CA LYS A 411 30.03 3.49 -8.72
C LYS A 411 28.59 3.93 -8.99
N ALA A 412 28.12 4.94 -8.26
CA ALA A 412 26.82 5.56 -8.51
C ALA A 412 26.75 6.15 -9.92
N TYR A 413 27.79 6.89 -10.32
CA TYR A 413 27.86 7.53 -11.63
C TYR A 413 27.92 6.53 -12.78
N LYS A 414 28.65 5.43 -12.61
CA LYS A 414 28.75 4.34 -13.61
C LYS A 414 27.52 3.42 -13.66
N GLY A 415 26.55 3.58 -12.75
CA GLY A 415 25.42 2.66 -12.64
C GLY A 415 25.78 1.26 -12.11
N GLU A 416 26.92 1.12 -11.42
CA GLU A 416 27.33 -0.15 -10.79
C GLU A 416 26.69 -0.31 -9.39
N SER A 417 26.39 0.81 -8.73
CA SER A 417 25.80 0.84 -7.37
C SER A 417 25.11 2.20 -7.12
N PHE A 418 24.88 2.55 -5.85
CA PHE A 418 24.51 3.90 -5.40
C PHE A 418 25.62 4.52 -4.57
N PHE A 419 25.52 5.84 -4.35
CA PHE A 419 26.37 6.55 -3.40
C PHE A 419 25.69 6.57 -2.04
N TRP A 420 26.42 6.29 -0.97
CA TRP A 420 25.94 6.45 0.41
C TRP A 420 26.99 7.20 1.21
N GLY A 421 26.77 8.49 1.43
CA GLY A 421 27.69 9.40 2.08
C GLY A 421 27.38 9.60 3.57
N LEU A 422 28.43 9.60 4.39
CA LEU A 422 28.33 9.83 5.83
C LEU A 422 28.16 11.32 6.15
N LEU A 423 27.06 11.67 6.83
CA LEU A 423 26.78 12.98 7.44
C LEU A 423 27.21 14.20 6.59
N PRO A 424 26.48 14.54 5.51
CA PRO A 424 26.78 15.71 4.70
C PRO A 424 26.80 17.00 5.52
N GLN A 425 27.81 17.83 5.29
CA GLN A 425 28.01 19.11 5.96
C GLN A 425 27.76 20.30 5.00
N PRO A 426 27.39 21.48 5.50
CA PRO A 426 27.32 22.68 4.68
C PRO A 426 28.66 22.96 3.98
N GLY A 427 28.61 23.17 2.67
CA GLY A 427 29.79 23.36 1.81
C GLY A 427 30.40 22.06 1.26
N ASP A 428 29.87 20.89 1.60
CA ASP A 428 30.25 19.65 0.92
C ASP A 428 29.76 19.68 -0.53
N HIS A 429 30.60 19.15 -1.43
CA HIS A 429 30.29 19.08 -2.85
C HIS A 429 30.37 17.65 -3.40
N LEU A 430 29.57 17.40 -4.42
CA LEU A 430 29.71 16.23 -5.30
C LEU A 430 29.95 16.76 -6.70
N LYS A 431 31.17 16.66 -7.19
CA LYS A 431 31.61 17.25 -8.46
C LYS A 431 31.69 16.16 -9.53
N PHE A 432 31.16 16.48 -10.71
CA PHE A 432 31.20 15.68 -11.92
C PHE A 432 31.94 16.50 -12.98
N LYS A 433 33.22 16.21 -13.17
CA LYS A 433 34.09 16.91 -14.13
C LYS A 433 34.13 16.12 -15.43
N PHE A 434 33.45 16.61 -16.46
CA PHE A 434 33.38 15.95 -17.75
C PHE A 434 34.75 15.94 -18.45
N SER A 435 35.06 14.84 -19.15
CA SER A 435 36.32 14.68 -19.88
C SER A 435 36.52 15.75 -20.95
N HIS A 436 35.42 16.19 -21.59
CA HIS A 436 35.36 17.38 -22.43
C HIS A 436 34.10 18.20 -22.08
N PRO A 437 34.07 19.51 -22.35
CA PRO A 437 32.85 20.30 -22.16
C PRO A 437 31.70 19.78 -23.03
N ILE A 438 30.52 19.56 -22.43
CA ILE A 438 29.33 18.99 -23.09
C ILE A 438 28.12 19.92 -23.02
N PHE A 439 27.19 19.78 -23.95
CA PHE A 439 25.85 20.36 -23.79
C PHE A 439 24.99 19.37 -23.01
N ILE A 440 24.43 19.80 -21.88
CA ILE A 440 23.53 18.95 -21.08
C ILE A 440 22.11 19.24 -21.52
N LYS A 441 21.39 18.25 -22.03
CA LYS A 441 19.98 18.37 -22.38
C LYS A 441 19.09 18.38 -21.14
N ARG A 442 19.30 17.38 -20.28
CA ARG A 442 18.59 17.22 -19.01
C ARG A 442 19.46 16.52 -17.98
N TYR A 443 19.16 16.77 -16.72
CA TYR A 443 19.72 16.04 -15.58
C TYR A 443 18.59 15.52 -14.67
N LEU A 444 18.86 14.42 -13.99
CA LEU A 444 18.04 13.85 -12.93
C LEU A 444 18.97 13.28 -11.87
N PHE A 445 18.80 13.75 -10.64
CA PHE A 445 19.39 13.20 -9.44
C PHE A 445 18.27 12.77 -8.50
N ARG A 446 18.29 11.51 -8.06
CA ARG A 446 17.40 11.00 -7.02
C ARG A 446 18.20 10.66 -5.78
N SER A 447 17.75 11.21 -4.66
CA SER A 447 18.33 11.00 -3.35
C SER A 447 17.42 10.15 -2.48
N GLY A 448 18.02 9.37 -1.58
CA GLY A 448 17.34 8.33 -0.81
C GLY A 448 17.18 7.03 -1.60
N ASN A 449 16.88 5.94 -0.90
CA ASN A 449 16.47 4.68 -1.53
C ASN A 449 15.33 4.03 -0.74
N PRO A 450 14.71 2.95 -1.26
CA PRO A 450 13.56 2.35 -0.61
C PRO A 450 13.84 1.72 0.77
N GLU A 451 15.10 1.42 1.11
CA GLU A 451 15.46 0.89 2.45
C GLU A 451 15.80 2.00 3.46
N HIS A 452 16.26 3.14 2.96
CA HIS A 452 16.68 4.30 3.73
C HIS A 452 16.08 5.57 3.10
N PRO A 453 14.75 5.80 3.28
CA PRO A 453 14.07 6.93 2.66
C PRO A 453 14.49 8.28 3.27
N SER A 454 14.89 8.28 4.54
CA SER A 454 15.35 9.46 5.28
C SER A 454 16.78 9.87 4.92
N ASP A 455 17.58 8.95 4.37
CA ASP A 455 18.98 9.18 4.00
C ASP A 455 19.06 9.89 2.65
N ARG A 456 18.75 11.19 2.64
CA ARG A 456 18.67 12.00 1.44
C ARG A 456 19.35 13.36 1.60
N PHE A 457 19.65 13.98 0.48
CA PHE A 457 20.18 15.33 0.40
C PHE A 457 19.08 16.35 0.69
N TYR A 458 19.24 17.06 1.80
CA TYR A 458 18.39 18.19 2.18
C TYR A 458 19.06 19.51 1.78
N ASN A 459 18.26 20.50 1.40
CA ASN A 459 18.71 21.85 1.04
C ASN A 459 19.98 21.84 0.17
N THR A 460 19.94 21.11 -0.94
CA THR A 460 21.09 20.91 -1.84
C THR A 460 20.74 21.49 -3.21
N THR A 461 21.67 22.23 -3.81
CA THR A 461 21.52 22.82 -5.15
C THR A 461 22.26 22.01 -6.21
N VAL A 462 21.81 22.13 -7.46
CA VAL A 462 22.50 21.64 -8.65
C VAL A 462 23.11 22.84 -9.36
N GLU A 463 24.42 22.80 -9.56
CA GLU A 463 25.23 23.92 -10.02
C GLU A 463 26.12 23.51 -11.18
N VAL A 464 26.36 24.42 -12.12
CA VAL A 464 27.18 24.14 -13.31
C VAL A 464 28.22 25.22 -13.55
N PHE A 465 29.38 24.78 -14.05
CA PHE A 465 30.48 25.65 -14.43
C PHE A 465 30.68 25.59 -15.94
N THR A 466 30.76 26.76 -16.54
CA THR A 466 30.99 26.94 -17.98
C THR A 466 32.29 27.72 -18.17
N LYS A 467 32.94 27.60 -19.33
CA LYS A 467 34.09 28.46 -19.64
C LYS A 467 33.68 29.94 -19.83
N ILE A 468 32.39 30.20 -20.07
CA ILE A 468 31.82 31.52 -20.34
C ILE A 468 31.49 32.26 -19.03
N SER A 469 31.22 31.56 -17.93
CA SER A 469 30.86 32.17 -16.64
C SER A 469 32.02 32.92 -15.97
N ALA A 470 33.25 32.79 -16.46
CA ALA A 470 34.36 33.67 -16.06
C ALA A 470 34.14 35.15 -16.47
N SER A 471 33.26 35.43 -17.44
CA SER A 471 32.99 36.78 -17.97
C SER A 471 31.55 37.28 -17.78
N MET A 472 30.72 36.61 -16.96
CA MET A 472 29.35 37.08 -16.66
C MET A 472 29.31 38.00 -15.42
N ASN A 473 28.43 39.01 -15.47
CA ASN A 473 28.21 39.96 -14.36
C ASN A 473 27.71 39.21 -13.11
N ARG A 474 28.48 39.25 -12.02
CA ARG A 474 28.23 38.60 -10.72
C ARG A 474 27.00 39.12 -9.94
N ASN A 475 26.14 39.92 -10.56
CA ASN A 475 25.01 40.60 -9.92
C ASN A 475 23.66 39.87 -10.12
N SER A 476 23.64 38.72 -10.78
CA SER A 476 22.45 37.84 -10.81
C SER A 476 22.48 36.90 -9.62
N ASN A 477 21.38 36.79 -8.87
CA ASN A 477 21.21 35.94 -7.69
C ASN A 477 21.48 34.43 -7.93
N ASP A 478 21.64 34.01 -9.18
CA ASP A 478 21.84 32.61 -9.58
C ASP A 478 23.31 32.23 -9.78
N ILE A 479 24.27 33.13 -9.49
CA ILE A 479 25.72 32.86 -9.61
C ILE A 479 26.36 32.80 -8.23
N THR A 480 27.08 31.71 -7.95
CA THR A 480 27.85 31.54 -6.72
C THR A 480 29.14 32.36 -6.75
N GLU A 481 29.71 32.67 -5.57
CA GLU A 481 30.94 33.47 -5.45
C GLU A 481 32.14 32.89 -6.22
N ASP A 482 32.17 31.56 -6.38
CA ASP A 482 33.19 30.81 -7.11
C ASP A 482 32.85 30.57 -8.59
N GLY A 483 31.81 31.23 -9.13
CA GLY A 483 31.54 31.32 -10.56
C GLY A 483 30.71 30.18 -11.16
N TYR A 484 30.00 29.41 -10.32
CA TYR A 484 29.02 28.42 -10.76
C TYR A 484 27.64 29.06 -10.90
N VAL A 485 26.84 28.52 -11.82
CA VAL A 485 25.43 28.92 -12.02
C VAL A 485 24.52 27.88 -11.39
N ILE A 486 23.60 28.31 -10.54
CA ILE A 486 22.58 27.44 -9.94
C ILE A 486 21.50 27.15 -10.99
N ILE A 487 21.30 25.88 -11.31
CA ILE A 487 20.31 25.44 -12.32
C ILE A 487 19.13 24.68 -11.72
N GLY A 488 19.20 24.32 -10.44
CA GLY A 488 18.08 23.71 -9.73
C GLY A 488 18.40 23.37 -8.28
N LYS A 489 17.46 22.72 -7.62
CA LYS A 489 17.56 22.28 -6.23
C LYS A 489 16.81 20.98 -6.01
N PHE A 490 17.18 20.25 -4.97
CA PHE A 490 16.42 19.09 -4.51
C PHE A 490 15.09 19.54 -3.91
N ASP A 491 14.01 18.88 -4.32
CA ASP A 491 12.68 19.08 -3.73
C ASP A 491 12.54 18.36 -2.38
N ALA A 492 11.37 18.50 -1.73
CA ALA A 492 11.06 17.84 -0.47
C ALA A 492 11.05 16.30 -0.56
N LEU A 493 11.09 15.72 -1.76
CA LEU A 493 11.14 14.29 -2.02
C LEU A 493 12.56 13.79 -2.31
N GLY A 494 13.56 14.68 -2.32
CA GLY A 494 14.93 14.33 -2.65
C GLY A 494 15.16 14.12 -4.15
N ILE A 495 14.38 14.78 -5.01
CA ILE A 495 14.57 14.74 -6.47
C ILE A 495 15.03 16.12 -6.96
N ALA A 496 16.08 16.13 -7.77
CA ALA A 496 16.50 17.31 -8.53
C ALA A 496 16.53 16.94 -10.02
N GLN A 497 15.61 17.49 -10.80
CA GLN A 497 15.53 17.25 -12.24
C GLN A 497 15.26 18.55 -12.99
N GLY A 498 15.79 18.68 -14.21
CA GLY A 498 15.62 19.88 -15.02
C GLY A 498 16.33 19.78 -16.37
N THR A 499 16.03 20.74 -17.25
CA THR A 499 16.75 20.98 -18.50
C THR A 499 17.74 22.13 -18.30
N VAL A 500 18.88 22.08 -18.98
CA VAL A 500 19.89 23.15 -18.90
C VAL A 500 19.71 24.07 -20.10
N ASP A 501 19.67 25.40 -19.86
CA ASP A 501 19.51 26.38 -20.94
C ASP A 501 20.69 26.28 -21.92
N PRO A 502 20.46 26.02 -23.22
CA PRO A 502 21.52 25.99 -24.23
C PRO A 502 22.39 27.25 -24.28
N LYS A 503 21.86 28.41 -23.84
CA LYS A 503 22.61 29.68 -23.77
C LYS A 503 23.79 29.65 -22.80
N LEU A 504 23.78 28.76 -21.81
CA LEU A 504 24.90 28.57 -20.89
C LEU A 504 26.13 27.98 -21.61
N GLY A 505 25.95 27.42 -22.81
CA GLY A 505 27.03 26.83 -23.59
C GLY A 505 27.47 25.48 -23.04
N LYS A 506 28.71 25.10 -23.35
CA LYS A 506 29.26 23.80 -22.94
C LYS A 506 29.67 23.81 -21.46
N ILE A 507 29.13 22.86 -20.71
CA ILE A 507 29.33 22.63 -19.28
C ILE A 507 30.60 21.80 -19.10
N LEU A 508 31.53 22.26 -18.24
CA LEU A 508 32.76 21.54 -17.91
C LEU A 508 32.62 20.75 -16.61
N ILE A 509 31.97 21.34 -15.60
CA ILE A 509 31.76 20.72 -14.29
C ILE A 509 30.31 20.91 -13.91
N LEU A 510 29.66 19.82 -13.51
CA LEU A 510 28.40 19.87 -12.78
C LEU A 510 28.70 19.52 -11.32
N ARG A 511 28.08 20.18 -10.36
CA ARG A 511 28.20 19.80 -8.95
C ARG A 511 26.89 19.89 -8.20
N LEU A 512 26.80 19.10 -7.14
CA LEU A 512 25.79 19.25 -6.10
C LEU A 512 26.44 19.95 -4.91
N THR A 513 25.78 20.95 -4.33
CA THR A 513 26.28 21.72 -3.19
C THR A 513 25.31 21.63 -2.03
N VAL A 514 25.77 21.16 -0.89
CA VAL A 514 24.98 21.00 0.33
C VAL A 514 24.99 22.30 1.13
N HIS A 515 23.81 22.86 1.46
CA HIS A 515 23.71 24.13 2.19
C HIS A 515 23.30 23.99 3.66
N SER A 516 22.77 22.83 4.06
CA SER A 516 22.35 22.57 5.44
C SER A 516 23.05 21.34 6.01
N GLU A 517 23.29 21.37 7.31
CA GLU A 517 23.68 20.18 8.05
C GLU A 517 22.53 19.17 8.06
N SER A 518 22.88 17.88 7.94
CA SER A 518 21.93 16.78 8.00
C SER A 518 22.32 15.82 9.10
N GLU A 519 21.39 15.53 10.02
CA GLU A 519 21.55 14.49 11.03
C GLU A 519 21.56 13.07 10.41
N ASN A 520 21.01 12.95 9.19
CA ASN A 520 20.98 11.70 8.43
C ASN A 520 22.13 11.62 7.43
N TRP A 521 22.53 10.40 7.08
CA TRP A 521 23.42 10.14 5.94
C TRP A 521 22.70 10.49 4.63
N ALA A 522 23.41 10.53 3.50
CA ALA A 522 22.77 10.84 2.21
C ALA A 522 23.06 9.81 1.14
N ILE A 523 22.00 9.37 0.47
CA ILE A 523 22.09 8.43 -0.65
C ILE A 523 21.84 9.17 -1.95
N LEU A 524 22.58 8.85 -3.02
CA LEU A 524 22.17 9.11 -4.41
C LEU A 524 21.93 7.78 -5.10
N SER A 525 20.66 7.48 -5.36
CA SER A 525 20.18 6.24 -5.96
C SER A 525 20.03 6.30 -7.48
N GLU A 526 19.98 7.50 -8.06
CA GLU A 526 19.87 7.68 -9.50
C GLU A 526 20.65 8.92 -9.92
N ILE A 527 21.55 8.75 -10.88
CA ILE A 527 22.26 9.84 -11.53
C ILE A 527 22.06 9.63 -13.03
N HIS A 528 21.40 10.58 -13.68
CA HIS A 528 21.12 10.52 -15.11
C HIS A 528 21.36 11.89 -15.72
N ILE A 529 22.46 12.02 -16.44
CA ILE A 529 22.83 13.21 -17.18
C ILE A 529 22.75 12.85 -18.66
N VAL A 530 21.97 13.60 -19.44
CA VAL A 530 21.84 13.37 -20.88
C VAL A 530 22.58 14.44 -21.63
N GLU A 531 23.56 14.03 -22.42
CA GLU A 531 24.24 14.92 -23.37
C GLU A 531 23.33 15.22 -24.57
N ASP A 532 23.31 16.47 -25.01
CA ASP A 532 22.67 16.89 -26.25
C ASP A 532 23.66 16.67 -27.39
N HIS A 533 23.53 15.54 -28.09
CA HIS A 533 24.28 15.33 -29.32
C HIS A 533 23.63 16.15 -30.44
N PRO A 534 24.37 17.06 -31.11
CA PRO A 534 23.83 17.74 -32.28
C PRO A 534 23.52 16.68 -33.34
N SER A 535 22.25 16.58 -33.71
CA SER A 535 21.75 15.78 -34.83
C SER A 535 22.25 16.29 -36.17
#